data_AF-X1LBU4-F1
#
_entry.id   AF-X1LBU4-F1
#
_cell.length_a   1.000
_cell.length_b   1.000
_cell.length_c   1.000
_cell.angle_alpha   90.00
_cell.angle_beta   90.00
_cell.angle_gamma   90.00
#
_symmetry.space_group_name_H-M   'P 1'
#
loop_
_entity.id
_entity.type
_entity.pdbx_description
1 polymer ?
#
loop_
_entity_poly.entity_id
_entity_poly.type
_entity_poly.pdbx_seq_one_letter_code
_entity_poly.pdbx_strand_id
1 'polypeptide(L)' 'AGLSNTTKHVMGGPYTREGALNVIEMAEEMVGGKEMLREKPIISFIILIISPLKIDDTYGE' A
#
# COMPACT_ATOMS: atom_id res chain seq x y z
N ALA A 1 -4.88 -9.54 7.52
CA ALA A 1 -5.87 -10.42 6.87
C ALA A 1 -5.49 -10.74 5.41
N GLY A 2 -5.38 -9.74 4.52
CA GLY A 2 -5.04 -10.02 3.11
C GLY A 2 -3.70 -10.75 2.93
N LEU A 3 -2.61 -10.16 3.42
CA LEU A 3 -1.25 -10.73 3.35
C LEU A 3 -1.08 -12.05 4.11
N SER A 4 -1.87 -12.29 5.16
CA SER A 4 -1.78 -13.52 5.97
C SER A 4 -2.53 -14.70 5.37
N ASN A 5 -3.47 -14.45 4.46
CA ASN A 5 -4.41 -15.47 3.98
C ASN A 5 -4.18 -15.89 2.52
N THR A 6 -3.23 -15.25 1.83
CA THR A 6 -2.93 -15.56 0.45
C THR A 6 -1.48 -15.27 0.11
N THR A 7 -0.96 -15.99 -0.90
CA THR A 7 0.33 -15.73 -1.54
C THR A 7 0.18 -14.93 -2.83
N LYS A 8 -1.05 -14.51 -3.16
CA LYS A 8 -1.36 -13.69 -4.34
C LYS A 8 -1.14 -12.21 -4.04
N HIS A 9 -1.08 -11.41 -5.10
CA HIS A 9 -1.12 -9.95 -4.99
C HIS A 9 -2.38 -9.49 -4.24
N VAL A 10 -2.23 -8.52 -3.34
CA VAL A 10 -3.32 -7.95 -2.54
C VAL A 10 -3.47 -6.46 -2.81
N MET A 11 -4.70 -5.98 -2.95
CA MET A 11 -5.00 -4.56 -3.05
C MET A 11 -5.64 -4.05 -1.76
N GLY A 12 -5.19 -2.89 -1.27
CA GLY A 12 -5.71 -2.25 -0.05
C GLY A 12 -5.98 -0.75 -0.23
N GLY A 13 -6.60 -0.15 0.78
CA GLY A 13 -6.67 1.31 0.93
C GLY A 13 -5.60 1.76 1.93
N PRO A 14 -4.86 2.85 1.70
CA PRO A 14 -3.81 3.29 2.62
C PRO A 14 -4.36 3.88 3.91
N TYR A 15 -5.58 4.44 3.89
CA TYR A 15 -6.30 5.16 4.97
C TYR A 15 -5.56 6.35 5.59
N THR A 16 -4.27 6.23 5.92
CA THR A 16 -3.36 7.28 6.35
C THR A 16 -1.98 7.05 5.73
N ARG A 17 -1.16 8.10 5.64
CA ARG A 17 0.24 7.97 5.19
C ARG A 17 1.03 6.97 6.03
N GLU A 18 0.88 7.03 7.36
CA GLU A 18 1.52 6.09 8.28
C GLU A 18 1.05 4.65 8.05
N GLY A 19 -0.26 4.44 7.85
CA GLY A 19 -0.81 3.14 7.52
C GLY A 19 -0.22 2.55 6.24
N ALA A 20 -0.07 3.38 5.20
CA ALA A 20 0.59 2.98 3.95
C ALA A 20 2.04 2.55 4.18
N LEU A 21 2.82 3.34 4.94
CA LEU A 21 4.21 3.04 5.23
C LEU A 21 4.37 1.75 6.05
N ASN A 22 3.53 1.55 7.06
CA ASN A 22 3.53 0.32 7.87
C ASN A 22 3.23 -0.92 7.00
N VAL A 23 2.29 -0.81 6.05
CA VAL A 23 1.99 -1.91 5.12
C VAL A 23 3.13 -2.16 4.14
N ILE A 24 3.82 -1.12 3.67
CA ILE A 24 5.01 -1.25 2.84
C ILE A 24 6.12 -1.95 3.61
N GLU A 25 6.41 -1.53 4.85
CA GLU A 25 7.44 -2.15 5.70
C GLU A 25 7.16 -3.65 5.94
N MET A 26 5.92 -4.00 6.28
CA MET A 26 5.51 -5.41 6.39
C MET A 26 5.73 -6.18 5.07
N ALA A 27 5.39 -5.59 3.93
CA ALA A 27 5.58 -6.23 2.64
C ALA A 27 7.07 -6.38 2.28
N GLU A 28 7.92 -5.40 2.62
CA GLU A 28 9.38 -5.48 2.45
C GLU A 28 9.94 -6.67 3.25
N GLU A 29 9.56 -6.82 4.52
CA GLU A 29 9.99 -7.95 5.35
C GLU A 29 9.58 -9.31 4.75
N MET A 30 8.35 -9.40 4.24
CA MET A 30 7.81 -10.66 3.68
C MET A 30 8.52 -11.11 2.40
N VAL A 31 8.99 -10.19 1.56
CA VAL A 31 9.62 -10.52 0.26
C VAL A 31 11.15 -10.52 0.30
N GLY A 32 11.75 -10.24 1.46
CA GLY A 32 13.20 -10.23 1.64
C GLY A 32 13.87 -8.88 1.38
N GLY A 33 13.11 -7.78 1.48
CA GLY A 33 13.62 -6.42 1.50
C GLY A 33 13.04 -5.52 0.41
N LYS A 34 13.40 -4.24 0.52
CA LYS A 34 12.95 -3.14 -0.35
C LYS A 34 13.23 -3.34 -1.84
N GLU A 35 14.43 -3.81 -2.18
CA GLU A 35 14.80 -4.03 -3.58
C GLU A 35 13.96 -5.15 -4.21
N MET A 36 13.74 -6.25 -3.47
CA MET A 36 12.87 -7.33 -3.92
C MET A 36 11.42 -6.87 -4.11
N LEU A 37 10.91 -6.05 -3.19
CA LEU A 37 9.56 -5.49 -3.31
C LEU A 37 9.41 -4.57 -4.53
N ARG A 38 10.46 -3.82 -4.89
CA ARG A 38 10.48 -2.94 -6.07
C ARG A 38 10.55 -3.72 -7.38
N GLU A 39 11.36 -4.78 -7.41
CA GLU A 39 11.46 -5.66 -8.59
C GLU A 39 10.16 -6.42 -8.84
N LYS A 40 9.52 -6.91 -7.77
CA LYS A 40 8.28 -7.70 -7.85
C LYS A 40 7.26 -7.29 -6.77
N PRO A 41 6.47 -6.23 -7.02
CA PRO A 41 5.46 -5.76 -6.07
C PRO A 41 4.37 -6.81 -5.80
N ILE A 42 3.98 -6.96 -4.54
CA ILE A 42 2.92 -7.88 -4.10
C ILE A 42 1.69 -7.18 -3.50
N ILE A 43 1.75 -5.85 -3.39
CA ILE A 43 0.67 -5.01 -2.87
C ILE A 43 0.38 -3.83 -3.82
N SER A 44 -0.87 -3.37 -3.84
CA SER A 44 -1.26 -2.12 -4.49
C SER A 44 -2.23 -1.32 -3.62
N PHE A 45 -2.25 -0.01 -3.81
CA PHE A 45 -3.13 0.91 -3.08
C PHE A 45 -4.08 1.64 -4.04
N ILE A 46 -5.32 1.80 -3.61
CA ILE A 46 -6.27 2.72 -4.26
C ILE A 46 -6.08 4.11 -3.64
N ILE A 47 -5.79 5.11 -4.48
CA ILE A 47 -5.80 6.54 -4.12
C ILE A 47 -6.92 7.21 -4.91
N LEU A 48 -7.84 7.85 -4.21
CA LEU A 48 -8.97 8.55 -4.82
C LEU A 48 -8.83 10.05 -4.63
N ILE A 49 -9.18 10.80 -5.68
CA ILE A 49 -9.44 12.23 -5.59
C ILE A 49 -10.92 12.47 -5.25
N ILE A 50 -11.21 13.58 -4.59
CA ILE A 50 -12.55 14.10 -4.35
C ILE A 50 -12.95 14.97 -5.55
N SER A 51 -14.04 14.62 -6.23
CA SER A 51 -14.55 15.44 -7.32
C SER A 51 -15.16 16.77 -6.83
N PRO A 52 -14.99 17.89 -7.55
CA PRO A 52 -14.09 18.08 -8.69
C PRO A 52 -12.66 18.48 -8.23
N LEU A 53 -11.65 17.68 -8.63
CA LEU A 53 -10.21 18.00 -8.56
C LEU A 53 -9.64 18.37 -7.17
N LYS A 54 -10.16 17.77 -6.10
CA LYS A 54 -9.62 17.94 -4.75
C LYS A 54 -8.86 16.69 -4.31
N ILE A 55 -7.70 16.87 -3.70
CA ILE A 55 -7.02 15.84 -2.92
C ILE A 55 -7.22 16.22 -1.46
N ASP A 56 -7.57 15.25 -0.62
CA ASP A 56 -7.79 15.50 0.82
C ASP A 56 -6.46 15.51 1.56
N ASP A 57 -6.29 16.42 2.53
CA ASP A 57 -5.05 16.54 3.30
C ASP A 57 -4.73 15.27 4.10
N THR A 58 -5.75 14.45 4.41
CA THR A 58 -5.59 13.18 5.13
C THR A 58 -5.15 12.03 4.20
N TYR A 59 -5.51 12.08 2.92
CA TYR A 59 -5.33 10.99 1.96
C TYR A 59 -4.34 11.29 0.81
N GLY A 60 -3.98 12.55 0.60
CA GLY A 60 -3.04 12.90 -0.47
C GLY A 60 -2.26 14.19 -0.29
N GLU A 61 -1.93 14.55 0.95
CA GLU A 61 -0.58 15.08 1.23
C GLU A 61 0.49 13.97 1.21
#